data_AF-A0A0F8V911-F1
#
_entry.id   AF-A0A0F8V911-F1
#
_cell.length_a   1.000
_cell.length_b   1.000
_cell.length_c   1.000
_cell.angle_alpha   90.00
_cell.angle_beta   90.00
_cell.angle_gamma   90.00
#
_symmetry.space_group_name_H-M   'P 1'
#
loop_
_entity.id
_entity.type
_entity.pdbx_description
1 polymer ?
#
loop_
_entity_poly.entity_id
_entity_poly.type
_entity_poly.pdbx_seq_one_letter_code
_entity_poly.pdbx_strand_id
1 'polypeptide(L)'
;LSSGLFGFEAELPWRLVRTGATMFQTKMENWHAHSVYDMTDEHADEIIATGTAWKLLAWKLTAVFKEALRDGHDESEVLRAFSLVTEAIQQFHETYRPSLEACQRRMPFLSQQTKFRWYSLMLHYYLSILLLANVIEASDRLDLLADLEEANADAESVVVNTLMFGLHNTITLSVKMESDPFGSVGAAETSVTVLLVSIDPYPHHIVAGVQLVQKAIDRDRALGKISHGAHASLQSVLEKTLSHLPQCSKSVKAVRDMFSSKVLSHGAGQPSIPYPL
;
A
#
# COMPACT_ATOMS: atom_id res chain seq x y z
N LEU A 1 -10.96 -15.58 25.90
CA LEU A 1 -12.31 -15.38 25.33
C LEU A 1 -12.28 -14.06 24.55
N SER A 2 -11.94 -14.07 23.27
CA SER A 2 -12.00 -12.85 22.45
C SER A 2 -12.90 -13.15 21.25
N SER A 3 -14.20 -12.88 21.44
CA SER A 3 -15.27 -12.59 20.46
C SER A 3 -15.40 -13.35 19.12
N GLY A 4 -14.60 -14.41 18.87
CA GLY A 4 -14.61 -15.19 17.63
C GLY A 4 -13.98 -14.46 16.44
N LEU A 5 -13.83 -15.17 15.32
CA LEU A 5 -13.26 -14.70 14.05
C LEU A 5 -13.88 -13.35 13.58
N PHE A 6 -15.19 -13.17 13.80
CA PHE A 6 -15.97 -11.98 13.42
C PHE A 6 -16.18 -10.98 14.55
N GLY A 7 -15.48 -11.13 15.68
CA GLY A 7 -15.64 -10.26 16.85
C GLY A 7 -15.44 -8.76 16.57
N PHE A 8 -14.67 -8.44 15.52
CA PHE A 8 -14.41 -7.09 15.08
C PHE A 8 -15.68 -6.33 14.66
N GLU A 9 -16.74 -7.01 14.23
CA GLU A 9 -17.99 -6.33 13.83
C GLU A 9 -18.62 -5.52 14.97
N ALA A 10 -18.41 -5.95 16.22
CA ALA A 10 -18.90 -5.28 17.41
C ALA A 10 -17.98 -4.16 17.91
N GLU A 11 -16.73 -4.09 17.45
CA GLU A 11 -15.75 -3.13 17.97
C GLU A 11 -16.04 -1.71 17.44
N LEU A 12 -16.00 -0.73 18.34
CA LEU A 12 -16.29 0.67 18.03
C LEU A 12 -15.46 1.23 16.86
N PRO A 13 -14.13 0.99 16.74
CA PRO A 13 -13.32 1.56 15.67
C PRO A 13 -13.85 1.21 14.27
N TRP A 14 -14.20 -0.05 14.01
CA TRP A 14 -14.65 -0.48 12.68
C TRP A 14 -16.04 0.02 12.31
N ARG A 15 -16.91 0.24 13.32
CA ARG A 15 -18.19 0.91 13.08
C ARG A 15 -17.98 2.37 12.72
N LEU A 16 -17.08 3.07 13.43
CA LEU A 16 -16.75 4.47 13.13
C LEU A 16 -16.16 4.64 11.74
N VAL A 17 -15.28 3.73 11.29
CA VAL A 17 -14.74 3.76 9.92
C VAL A 17 -15.86 3.68 8.88
N ARG A 18 -16.81 2.75 9.05
CA ARG A 18 -17.95 2.59 8.13
C ARG A 18 -18.88 3.80 8.13
N THR A 19 -19.25 4.31 9.31
CA THR A 19 -20.05 5.53 9.43
C THR A 19 -19.33 6.74 8.80
N GLY A 20 -18.01 6.85 9.00
CA GLY A 20 -17.19 7.90 8.40
C GLY A 20 -17.21 7.87 6.87
N ALA A 21 -17.20 6.68 6.25
CA ALA A 21 -17.32 6.55 4.80
C ALA A 21 -18.68 6.99 4.28
N THR A 22 -19.77 6.61 4.95
CA THR A 22 -21.12 7.08 4.59
C THR A 22 -21.23 8.61 4.69
N MET A 23 -20.72 9.19 5.78
CA MET A 23 -20.72 10.66 5.95
C MET A 23 -19.88 11.35 4.88
N PHE A 24 -18.73 10.78 4.53
CA PHE A 24 -17.87 11.29 3.46
C PHE A 24 -18.58 11.24 2.10
N GLN A 25 -19.27 10.14 1.78
CA GLN A 25 -20.04 10.01 0.54
C GLN A 25 -21.12 11.10 0.42
N THR A 26 -21.93 11.29 1.46
CA THR A 26 -22.93 12.37 1.51
C THR A 26 -22.28 13.75 1.37
N LYS A 27 -21.11 13.96 1.97
CA LYS A 27 -20.37 15.22 1.83
C LYS A 27 -19.91 15.46 0.38
N MET A 28 -19.37 14.43 -0.27
CA MET A 28 -18.92 14.48 -1.66
C MET A 28 -20.07 14.79 -2.63
N GLU A 29 -21.22 14.14 -2.45
CA GLU A 29 -22.43 14.42 -3.24
C GLU A 29 -22.85 15.88 -3.11
N ASN A 30 -22.80 16.43 -1.89
CA ASN A 30 -23.08 17.84 -1.65
C ASN A 30 -22.06 18.77 -2.32
N TRP A 31 -20.76 18.45 -2.30
CA TRP A 31 -19.73 19.25 -2.98
C TRP A 31 -19.96 19.31 -4.49
N HIS A 32 -20.31 18.17 -5.10
CA HIS A 32 -20.63 18.09 -6.52
C HIS A 32 -21.90 18.90 -6.87
N ALA A 33 -22.96 18.78 -6.05
CA ALA A 33 -24.22 19.49 -6.30
C ALA A 33 -24.08 21.02 -6.29
N HIS A 34 -23.16 21.56 -5.50
CA HIS A 34 -22.96 23.00 -5.35
C HIS A 34 -21.84 23.58 -6.22
N SER A 35 -21.21 22.77 -7.09
CA SER A 35 -20.04 23.17 -7.89
C SER A 35 -18.88 23.76 -7.07
N VAL A 36 -18.74 23.33 -5.80
CA VAL A 36 -17.68 23.79 -4.87
C VAL A 36 -16.42 22.92 -4.99
N TYR A 37 -16.36 22.03 -5.99
CA TYR A 37 -15.30 21.03 -6.10
C TYR A 37 -14.02 21.60 -6.74
N ASP A 38 -13.36 22.49 -6.01
CA ASP A 38 -11.96 22.82 -6.23
C ASP A 38 -11.09 21.96 -5.31
N MET A 39 -10.16 21.22 -5.90
CA MET A 39 -9.23 20.37 -5.16
C MET A 39 -8.09 21.23 -4.56
N THR A 40 -8.32 21.66 -3.32
CA THR A 40 -7.34 22.33 -2.45
C THR A 40 -6.56 21.33 -1.60
N ASP A 41 -5.57 21.83 -0.86
CA ASP A 41 -4.79 20.99 0.04
C ASP A 41 -5.64 20.45 1.20
N GLU A 42 -6.53 21.27 1.74
CA GLU A 42 -7.46 20.91 2.82
C GLU A 42 -8.45 19.84 2.39
N HIS A 43 -9.02 19.97 1.18
CA HIS A 43 -9.92 18.95 0.63
C HIS A 43 -9.18 17.64 0.37
N ALA A 44 -7.98 17.71 -0.21
CA ALA A 44 -7.15 16.53 -0.43
C ALA A 44 -6.83 15.82 0.89
N ASP A 45 -6.45 16.58 1.93
CA ASP A 45 -6.16 16.04 3.26
C ASP A 45 -7.37 15.35 3.90
N GLU A 46 -8.58 15.91 3.75
CA GLU A 46 -9.80 15.28 4.26
C GLU A 46 -10.12 13.95 3.53
N ILE A 47 -10.01 13.95 2.20
CA ILE A 47 -10.17 12.72 1.39
C ILE A 47 -9.15 11.67 1.81
N ILE A 48 -7.89 12.06 1.98
CA ILE A 48 -6.81 11.13 2.36
C ILE A 48 -6.99 10.63 3.80
N ALA A 49 -7.41 11.48 4.73
CA ALA A 49 -7.62 11.09 6.12
C ALA A 49 -8.74 10.05 6.26
N THR A 50 -9.88 10.28 5.59
CA THR A 50 -11.00 9.34 5.58
C THR A 50 -10.64 8.03 4.87
N GLY A 51 -9.98 8.10 3.71
CA GLY A 51 -9.46 6.91 3.02
C GLY A 51 -8.43 6.13 3.84
N THR A 52 -7.60 6.81 4.64
CA THR A 52 -6.62 6.18 5.54
C THR A 52 -7.28 5.36 6.64
N ALA A 53 -8.43 5.79 7.15
CA ALA A 53 -9.21 5.01 8.09
C ALA A 53 -9.77 3.74 7.43
N TRP A 54 -10.27 3.85 6.19
CA TRP A 54 -10.76 2.69 5.43
C TRP A 54 -9.65 1.68 5.11
N LYS A 55 -8.45 2.17 4.77
CA LYS A 55 -7.27 1.31 4.61
C LYS A 55 -7.09 0.39 5.81
N LEU A 56 -7.21 0.89 7.04
CA LEU A 56 -7.06 0.05 8.24
C LEU A 56 -8.13 -1.05 8.32
N LEU A 57 -9.36 -0.76 7.88
CA LEU A 57 -10.42 -1.76 7.78
C LEU A 57 -10.07 -2.84 6.74
N ALA A 58 -9.56 -2.47 5.56
CA ALA A 58 -9.12 -3.43 4.55
C ALA A 58 -8.03 -4.38 5.08
N TRP A 59 -7.05 -3.86 5.82
CA TRP A 59 -6.03 -4.67 6.49
C TRP A 59 -6.63 -5.59 7.56
N LYS A 60 -7.58 -5.11 8.36
CA LYS A 60 -8.26 -5.94 9.37
C LYS A 60 -9.01 -7.09 8.71
N LEU A 61 -9.76 -6.83 7.65
CA LEU A 61 -10.53 -7.84 6.92
C LEU A 61 -9.62 -8.88 6.24
N THR A 62 -8.52 -8.42 5.64
CA THR A 62 -7.48 -9.31 5.09
C THR A 62 -6.88 -10.21 6.18
N ALA A 63 -6.63 -9.67 7.37
CA ALA A 63 -6.13 -10.45 8.50
C ALA A 63 -7.15 -11.48 9.01
N VAL A 64 -8.44 -11.11 9.09
CA VAL A 64 -9.54 -12.02 9.47
C VAL A 64 -9.65 -13.16 8.46
N PHE A 65 -9.62 -12.87 7.16
CA PHE A 65 -9.64 -13.91 6.13
C PHE A 65 -8.41 -14.84 6.21
N LYS A 66 -7.22 -14.27 6.40
CA LYS A 66 -5.99 -15.06 6.60
C LYS A 66 -6.09 -15.97 7.83
N GLU A 67 -6.66 -15.49 8.93
CA GLU A 67 -6.90 -16.26 10.14
C GLU A 67 -7.88 -17.41 9.89
N ALA A 68 -8.98 -17.15 9.17
CA ALA A 68 -9.95 -18.16 8.78
C ALA A 68 -9.30 -19.34 8.05
N LEU A 69 -8.46 -19.05 7.05
CA LEU A 69 -7.73 -20.07 6.31
C LEU A 69 -6.67 -20.79 7.16
N ARG A 70 -5.88 -20.04 7.93
CA ARG A 70 -4.78 -20.58 8.73
C ARG A 70 -5.28 -21.55 9.81
N ASP A 71 -6.39 -21.20 10.47
CA ASP A 71 -6.91 -21.93 11.62
C ASP A 71 -7.90 -23.04 11.22
N GLY A 72 -8.14 -23.22 9.91
CA GLY A 72 -8.96 -24.30 9.38
C GLY A 72 -10.44 -24.14 9.71
N HIS A 73 -10.93 -22.90 9.69
CA HIS A 73 -12.34 -22.60 9.88
C HIS A 73 -13.22 -23.26 8.81
N ASP A 74 -14.53 -23.36 9.10
CA ASP A 74 -15.43 -24.00 8.15
C ASP A 74 -15.56 -23.18 6.85
N GLU A 75 -15.98 -23.84 5.77
CA GLU A 75 -16.07 -23.20 4.46
C GLU A 75 -17.02 -22.00 4.46
N SER A 76 -18.07 -22.01 5.30
CA SER A 76 -19.01 -20.89 5.38
C SER A 76 -18.40 -19.66 6.04
N GLU A 77 -17.54 -19.86 7.03
CA GLU A 77 -16.77 -18.80 7.70
C GLU A 77 -15.68 -18.25 6.78
N VAL A 78 -14.99 -19.11 6.03
CA VAL A 78 -13.99 -18.69 5.03
C VAL A 78 -14.64 -17.85 3.93
N LEU A 79 -15.74 -18.32 3.35
CA LEU A 79 -16.48 -17.59 2.32
C LEU A 79 -17.06 -16.28 2.85
N ARG A 80 -17.56 -16.25 4.09
CA ARG A 80 -18.01 -15.01 4.73
C ARG A 80 -16.86 -14.01 4.89
N ALA A 81 -15.71 -14.45 5.40
CA ALA A 81 -14.54 -13.58 5.55
C ALA A 81 -14.03 -13.06 4.20
N PHE A 82 -14.08 -13.89 3.16
CA PHE A 82 -13.77 -13.50 1.79
C PHE A 82 -14.75 -12.44 1.26
N SER A 83 -16.07 -12.66 1.39
CA SER A 83 -17.10 -11.68 0.99
C SER A 83 -16.89 -10.33 1.67
N LEU A 84 -16.58 -10.33 2.97
CA LEU A 84 -16.35 -9.09 3.71
C LEU A 84 -15.17 -8.28 3.14
N VAL A 85 -14.07 -8.94 2.76
CA VAL A 85 -12.91 -8.23 2.21
C VAL A 85 -13.15 -7.77 0.77
N THR A 86 -13.80 -8.55 -0.08
CA THR A 86 -14.11 -8.16 -1.46
C THR A 86 -15.14 -7.04 -1.51
N GLU A 87 -16.18 -7.08 -0.67
CA GLU A 87 -17.14 -5.98 -0.50
C GLU A 87 -16.44 -4.69 -0.03
N ALA A 88 -15.49 -4.79 0.90
CA ALA A 88 -14.76 -3.62 1.38
C ALA A 88 -13.81 -3.03 0.32
N ILE A 89 -13.28 -3.85 -0.60
CA ILE A 89 -12.53 -3.40 -1.77
C ILE A 89 -13.46 -2.62 -2.70
N GLN A 90 -14.62 -3.20 -3.03
CA GLN A 90 -15.62 -2.57 -3.89
C GLN A 90 -16.09 -1.22 -3.33
N GLN A 91 -16.45 -1.18 -2.05
CA GLN A 91 -16.87 0.05 -1.38
C GLN A 91 -15.77 1.13 -1.38
N PHE A 92 -14.50 0.75 -1.25
CA PHE A 92 -13.41 1.74 -1.35
C PHE A 92 -13.30 2.30 -2.76
N HIS A 93 -13.42 1.46 -3.79
CA HIS A 93 -13.39 1.91 -5.18
C HIS A 93 -14.54 2.87 -5.48
N GLU A 94 -15.74 2.57 -5.01
CA GLU A 94 -16.91 3.44 -5.22
C GLU A 94 -16.78 4.75 -4.44
N THR A 95 -16.31 4.68 -3.20
CA THR A 95 -16.31 5.84 -2.29
C THR A 95 -15.12 6.77 -2.50
N TYR A 96 -13.91 6.22 -2.64
CA TYR A 96 -12.67 6.99 -2.54
C TYR A 96 -11.88 7.10 -3.83
N ARG A 97 -11.92 6.09 -4.72
CA ARG A 97 -11.08 6.08 -5.93
C ARG A 97 -11.25 7.36 -6.79
N PRO A 98 -12.46 7.82 -7.15
CA PRO A 98 -12.61 9.01 -7.98
C PRO A 98 -11.96 10.26 -7.37
N SER A 99 -12.11 10.43 -6.06
CA SER A 99 -11.56 11.54 -5.29
C SER A 99 -10.03 11.45 -5.15
N LEU A 100 -9.49 10.25 -4.92
CA LEU A 100 -8.05 10.03 -4.83
C LEU A 100 -7.34 10.23 -6.17
N GLU A 101 -7.98 9.88 -7.29
CA GLU A 101 -7.51 10.20 -8.64
C GLU A 101 -7.55 11.71 -8.92
N ALA A 102 -8.57 12.42 -8.41
CA ALA A 102 -8.62 13.88 -8.48
C ALA A 102 -7.47 14.53 -7.68
N CYS A 103 -7.15 14.00 -6.49
CA CYS A 103 -5.94 14.40 -5.74
C CYS A 103 -4.68 14.15 -6.57
N GLN A 104 -4.56 12.99 -7.22
CA GLN A 104 -3.41 12.64 -8.05
C GLN A 104 -3.23 13.60 -9.23
N ARG A 105 -4.31 14.01 -9.91
CA ARG A 105 -4.26 15.00 -11.00
C ARG A 105 -3.78 16.37 -10.53
N ARG A 106 -3.96 16.69 -9.25
CA ARG A 106 -3.59 17.98 -8.63
C ARG A 106 -2.27 17.93 -7.86
N MET A 107 -1.59 16.79 -7.87
CA MET A 107 -0.38 16.55 -7.11
C MET A 107 0.70 17.64 -7.25
N PRO A 108 0.99 18.24 -8.43
CA PRO A 108 1.97 19.32 -8.52
C PRO A 108 1.70 20.51 -7.58
N PHE A 109 0.44 20.74 -7.23
CA PHE A 109 -0.02 21.88 -6.42
C PHE A 109 -0.22 21.55 -4.93
N LEU A 110 -0.15 20.28 -4.54
CA LEU A 110 -0.33 19.86 -3.15
C LEU A 110 0.97 19.98 -2.35
N SER A 111 0.86 20.20 -1.04
CA SER A 111 2.01 20.23 -0.14
C SER A 111 2.78 18.90 -0.12
N GLN A 112 4.04 18.94 0.31
CA GLN A 112 4.85 17.75 0.53
C GLN A 112 4.19 16.78 1.53
N GLN A 113 3.51 17.32 2.55
CA GLN A 113 2.84 16.51 3.57
C GLN A 113 1.65 15.75 2.99
N THR A 114 0.82 16.41 2.19
CA THR A 114 -0.34 15.79 1.53
C THR A 114 0.10 14.76 0.50
N LYS A 115 1.15 15.04 -0.27
CA LYS A 115 1.79 14.06 -1.17
C LYS A 115 2.24 12.81 -0.42
N PHE A 116 2.88 12.99 0.74
CA PHE A 116 3.32 11.86 1.57
C PHE A 116 2.15 11.04 2.12
N ARG A 117 1.09 11.70 2.62
CA ARG A 117 -0.10 11.03 3.14
C ARG A 117 -0.83 10.27 2.04
N TRP A 118 -0.97 10.86 0.84
CA TRP A 118 -1.55 10.20 -0.33
C TRP A 118 -0.72 8.98 -0.74
N TYR A 119 0.60 9.13 -0.84
CA TYR A 119 1.53 8.03 -1.13
C TYR A 119 1.34 6.87 -0.14
N SER A 120 1.32 7.16 1.16
CA SER A 120 1.13 6.16 2.21
C SER A 120 -0.25 5.50 2.15
N LEU A 121 -1.31 6.26 1.85
CA LEU A 121 -2.63 5.68 1.66
C LEU A 121 -2.65 4.70 0.48
N MET A 122 -2.27 5.17 -0.71
CA MET A 122 -2.35 4.38 -1.93
C MET A 122 -1.50 3.12 -1.82
N LEU A 123 -0.25 3.26 -1.38
CA LEU A 123 0.66 2.11 -1.32
C LEU A 123 0.15 1.03 -0.37
N HIS A 124 -0.20 1.42 0.85
CA HIS A 124 -0.58 0.44 1.88
C HIS A 124 -2.00 -0.10 1.67
N TYR A 125 -2.91 0.64 1.04
CA TYR A 125 -4.22 0.11 0.67
C TYR A 125 -4.08 -0.98 -0.40
N TYR A 126 -3.45 -0.69 -1.53
CA TYR A 126 -3.32 -1.68 -2.61
C TYR A 126 -2.39 -2.84 -2.23
N LEU A 127 -1.43 -2.64 -1.32
CA LEU A 127 -0.65 -3.73 -0.74
C LEU A 127 -1.54 -4.73 0.02
N SER A 128 -2.61 -4.29 0.69
CA SER A 128 -3.52 -5.22 1.38
C SER A 128 -4.21 -6.18 0.40
N ILE A 129 -4.53 -5.70 -0.81
CA ILE A 129 -5.10 -6.51 -1.89
C ILE A 129 -4.08 -7.52 -2.42
N LEU A 130 -2.83 -7.10 -2.66
CA LEU A 130 -1.76 -8.02 -3.08
C LEU A 130 -1.48 -9.09 -2.01
N LEU A 131 -1.52 -8.73 -0.73
CA LEU A 131 -1.36 -9.69 0.37
C LEU A 131 -2.55 -10.65 0.45
N LEU A 132 -3.77 -10.18 0.22
CA LEU A 132 -4.96 -11.04 0.12
C LEU A 132 -4.79 -12.07 -1.01
N ALA A 133 -4.47 -11.62 -2.22
CA ALA A 133 -4.23 -12.51 -3.36
C ALA A 133 -3.14 -13.54 -3.06
N ASN A 134 -2.04 -13.09 -2.46
CA ASN A 134 -0.95 -13.99 -2.06
C ASN A 134 -1.37 -15.01 -0.99
N VAL A 135 -2.22 -14.63 -0.01
CA VAL A 135 -2.75 -15.56 1.00
C VAL A 135 -3.63 -16.62 0.33
N ILE A 136 -4.46 -16.23 -0.63
CA ILE A 136 -5.32 -17.15 -1.40
C ILE A 136 -4.44 -18.15 -2.17
N GLU A 137 -3.44 -17.65 -2.91
CA GLU A 137 -2.50 -18.49 -3.67
C GLU A 137 -1.69 -19.43 -2.77
N ALA A 138 -1.18 -18.94 -1.64
CA ALA A 138 -0.39 -19.73 -0.70
C ALA A 138 -1.22 -20.81 0.03
N SER A 139 -2.54 -20.68 0.01
CA SER A 139 -3.48 -21.63 0.61
C SER A 139 -4.16 -22.53 -0.42
N ASP A 140 -3.73 -22.47 -1.69
CA ASP A 140 -4.27 -23.24 -2.82
C ASP A 140 -5.79 -23.04 -3.06
N ARG A 141 -6.34 -21.89 -2.66
CA ARG A 141 -7.76 -21.52 -2.84
C ARG A 141 -8.00 -20.79 -4.16
N LEU A 142 -7.55 -21.40 -5.26
CA LEU A 142 -7.62 -20.80 -6.59
C LEU A 142 -9.05 -20.49 -7.05
N ASP A 143 -10.05 -21.15 -6.47
CA ASP A 143 -11.47 -20.86 -6.64
C ASP A 143 -11.84 -19.42 -6.24
N LEU A 144 -11.22 -18.89 -5.17
CA LEU A 144 -11.44 -17.51 -4.70
C LEU A 144 -10.60 -16.48 -5.47
N LEU A 145 -9.50 -16.92 -6.08
CA LEU A 145 -8.58 -16.01 -6.77
C LEU A 145 -9.21 -15.40 -8.02
N ALA A 146 -10.08 -16.15 -8.70
CA ALA A 146 -10.79 -15.69 -9.89
C ALA A 146 -11.62 -14.43 -9.62
N ASP A 147 -12.28 -14.37 -8.46
CA ASP A 147 -13.09 -13.21 -8.06
C ASP A 147 -12.26 -11.98 -7.70
N LEU A 148 -10.94 -12.13 -7.54
CA LEU A 148 -10.01 -11.05 -7.22
C LEU A 148 -9.12 -10.63 -8.40
N GLU A 149 -9.22 -11.28 -9.57
CA GLU A 149 -8.28 -11.10 -10.68
C GLU A 149 -8.14 -9.63 -11.11
N GLU A 150 -9.26 -8.94 -11.31
CA GLU A 150 -9.28 -7.53 -11.71
C GLU A 150 -8.67 -6.63 -10.63
N ALA A 151 -9.10 -6.79 -9.37
CA ALA A 151 -8.60 -5.99 -8.26
C ALA A 151 -7.11 -6.23 -8.01
N ASN A 152 -6.63 -7.46 -8.18
CA ASN A 152 -5.22 -7.81 -8.04
C ASN A 152 -4.38 -7.20 -9.19
N ALA A 153 -4.81 -7.31 -10.44
CA ALA A 153 -4.10 -6.71 -11.58
C ALA A 153 -4.02 -5.17 -11.46
N ASP A 154 -5.11 -4.53 -11.03
CA ASP A 154 -5.10 -3.09 -10.75
C ASP A 154 -4.16 -2.75 -9.59
N ALA A 155 -4.19 -3.52 -8.49
CA ALA A 155 -3.28 -3.34 -7.36
C ALA A 155 -1.80 -3.47 -7.74
N GLU A 156 -1.45 -4.44 -8.61
CA GLU A 156 -0.09 -4.61 -9.12
C GLU A 156 0.39 -3.32 -9.83
N SER A 157 -0.45 -2.76 -10.70
CA SER A 157 -0.18 -1.51 -11.42
C SER A 157 -0.08 -0.30 -10.49
N VAL A 158 -1.05 -0.14 -9.58
CA VAL A 158 -1.09 1.02 -8.66
C VAL A 158 0.09 1.00 -7.69
N VAL A 159 0.50 -0.16 -7.18
CA VAL A 159 1.66 -0.26 -6.28
C VAL A 159 2.94 0.17 -7.02
N VAL A 160 3.20 -0.31 -8.24
CA VAL A 160 4.35 0.14 -9.05
C VAL A 160 4.33 1.65 -9.24
N ASN A 161 3.18 2.20 -9.67
CA ASN A 161 3.02 3.63 -9.91
C ASN A 161 3.24 4.45 -8.64
N THR A 162 2.78 3.95 -7.50
CA THR A 162 2.95 4.62 -6.20
C THR A 162 4.40 4.56 -5.72
N LEU A 163 5.12 3.46 -5.95
CA LEU A 163 6.56 3.38 -5.68
C LEU A 163 7.35 4.37 -6.56
N MET A 164 7.04 4.43 -7.85
CA MET A 164 7.63 5.44 -8.75
C MET A 164 7.33 6.86 -8.25
N PHE A 165 6.09 7.12 -7.82
CA PHE A 165 5.71 8.40 -7.23
C PHE A 165 6.55 8.73 -5.99
N GLY A 166 6.75 7.77 -5.09
CA GLY A 166 7.56 7.94 -3.88
C GLY A 166 9.04 8.18 -4.15
N LEU A 167 9.59 7.64 -5.25
CA LEU A 167 10.96 7.88 -5.72
C LEU A 167 11.15 9.25 -6.39
N HIS A 168 10.10 9.83 -6.96
CA HIS A 168 10.17 11.13 -7.65
C HIS A 168 9.79 12.33 -6.77
N ASN A 169 9.29 12.08 -5.56
CA ASN A 169 8.87 13.15 -4.65
C ASN A 169 9.73 13.14 -3.39
N THR A 170 9.97 14.34 -2.87
CA THR A 170 10.75 14.57 -1.65
C THR A 170 9.94 15.27 -0.58
N ILE A 171 10.34 15.09 0.67
CA ILE A 171 9.85 15.82 1.83
C ILE A 171 11.02 16.38 2.63
N THR A 172 10.86 17.60 3.12
CA THR A 172 11.85 18.25 3.99
C THR A 172 11.40 18.13 5.44
N LEU A 173 12.22 17.51 6.27
CA LEU A 173 12.02 17.37 7.70
C LEU A 173 12.88 18.41 8.42
N SER A 174 12.29 19.25 9.27
CA SER A 174 13.03 20.12 10.18
C SER A 174 13.14 19.48 11.56
N VAL A 175 14.37 19.34 12.05
CA VAL A 175 14.65 18.84 13.40
C VAL A 175 15.16 20.01 14.22
N LYS A 176 14.38 20.40 15.22
CA LYS A 176 14.80 21.35 16.24
C LYS A 176 15.58 20.57 17.31
N MET A 177 16.90 20.65 17.27
CA MET A 177 17.71 20.15 18.39
C MET A 177 17.58 21.12 19.56
N GLU A 178 17.01 20.66 20.67
CA GLU A 178 17.07 21.40 21.93
C GLU A 178 18.53 21.46 22.36
N SER A 179 19.03 22.67 22.62
CA SER A 179 20.39 22.90 23.07
C SER A 179 20.56 22.39 24.51
N ASP A 180 21.74 21.83 24.76
CA ASP A 180 22.24 21.43 26.07
C ASP A 180 21.98 22.53 27.13
N PRO A 181 21.58 22.21 28.39
CA PRO A 181 21.25 23.22 29.41
C PRO A 181 22.42 24.15 29.78
N PHE A 182 23.64 23.84 29.33
CA PHE A 182 24.88 24.49 29.75
C PHE A 182 25.45 25.50 28.75
N GLY A 183 24.60 26.08 27.89
CA GLY A 183 24.90 27.36 27.25
C GLY A 183 25.90 27.30 26.10
N SER A 184 25.38 27.24 24.88
CA SER A 184 26.02 27.84 23.71
C SER A 184 24.97 28.16 22.64
N VAL A 185 25.01 29.43 22.22
CA VAL A 185 24.42 30.11 21.06
C VAL A 185 23.63 29.26 20.04
N GLY A 186 22.33 29.56 19.93
CA GLY A 186 21.49 29.32 18.75
C GLY A 186 20.90 27.92 18.62
N ALA A 187 19.57 27.82 18.60
CA ALA A 187 18.90 26.59 18.16
C ALA A 187 19.28 26.32 16.70
N ALA A 188 20.18 25.37 16.44
CA ALA A 188 20.53 24.94 15.11
C ALA A 188 19.38 24.09 14.56
N GLU A 189 18.50 24.71 13.76
CA GLU A 189 17.48 23.98 13.02
C GLU A 189 18.18 23.23 11.88
N THR A 190 18.24 21.91 11.98
CA THR A 190 18.83 21.07 10.93
C THR A 190 17.69 20.54 10.08
N SER A 191 17.68 20.86 8.79
CA SER A 191 16.71 20.32 7.84
C SER A 191 17.33 19.24 6.97
N VAL A 192 16.56 18.19 6.68
CA VAL A 192 16.97 17.09 5.80
C VAL A 192 15.87 16.85 4.78
N THR A 193 16.24 16.85 3.50
CA THR A 193 15.34 16.49 2.40
C THR A 193 15.59 15.05 1.97
N VAL A 194 14.53 14.25 1.93
CA VAL A 194 14.58 12.81 1.61
C VAL A 194 13.44 12.43 0.68
N LEU A 195 13.57 11.29 -0.01
CA LEU A 195 12.49 10.70 -0.81
C LEU A 195 11.35 10.22 0.10
N LEU A 196 10.10 10.23 -0.42
CA LEU A 196 8.95 9.76 0.37
C LEU A 196 9.11 8.30 0.79
N VAL A 197 9.67 7.45 -0.10
CA VAL A 197 9.90 6.03 0.18
C VAL A 197 10.86 5.80 1.36
N SER A 198 11.80 6.71 1.59
CA SER A 198 12.83 6.58 2.63
C SER A 198 12.30 6.76 4.05
N ILE A 199 11.12 7.38 4.19
CA ILE A 199 10.49 7.67 5.48
C ILE A 199 9.18 6.93 5.67
N ASP A 200 8.92 5.89 4.87
CA ASP A 200 7.75 5.05 5.07
C ASP A 200 7.81 4.40 6.48
N PRO A 201 6.72 4.48 7.27
CA PRO A 201 6.72 3.96 8.64
C PRO A 201 6.86 2.43 8.72
N TYR A 202 6.61 1.70 7.63
CA TYR A 202 6.65 0.24 7.59
C TYR A 202 7.55 -0.26 6.45
N PRO A 203 8.89 -0.20 6.57
CA PRO A 203 9.80 -0.66 5.51
C PRO A 203 9.58 -2.11 5.07
N HIS A 204 9.11 -2.97 5.99
CA HIS A 204 8.80 -4.36 5.69
C HIS A 204 7.55 -4.53 4.80
N HIS A 205 6.58 -3.62 4.86
CA HIS A 205 5.46 -3.59 3.93
C HIS A 205 5.93 -3.26 2.51
N ILE A 206 6.85 -2.30 2.38
CA ILE A 206 7.44 -1.93 1.08
C ILE A 206 8.19 -3.11 0.48
N VAL A 207 8.96 -3.81 1.30
CA VAL A 207 9.66 -5.04 0.89
C VAL A 207 8.67 -6.10 0.37
N ALA A 208 7.59 -6.37 1.11
CA ALA A 208 6.57 -7.32 0.68
C ALA A 208 5.91 -6.87 -0.65
N GLY A 209 5.57 -5.60 -0.77
CA GLY A 209 5.02 -5.03 -2.02
C GLY A 209 5.96 -5.19 -3.20
N VAL A 210 7.26 -4.92 -3.01
CA VAL A 210 8.29 -5.14 -4.04
C VAL A 210 8.36 -6.60 -4.47
N GLN A 211 8.32 -7.54 -3.53
CA GLN A 211 8.37 -8.98 -3.85
C GLN A 211 7.14 -9.45 -4.62
N LEU A 212 5.95 -9.02 -4.18
CA LEU A 212 4.67 -9.39 -4.82
C LEU A 212 4.58 -8.83 -6.25
N VAL A 213 4.96 -7.56 -6.42
CA VAL A 213 5.00 -6.92 -7.73
C VAL A 213 6.10 -7.50 -8.63
N GLN A 214 7.27 -7.85 -8.08
CA GLN A 214 8.31 -8.55 -8.86
C GLN A 214 7.78 -9.89 -9.41
N LYS A 215 7.06 -10.67 -8.58
CA LYS A 215 6.42 -11.92 -9.00
C LYS A 215 5.46 -11.68 -10.17
N ALA A 216 4.64 -10.64 -10.09
CA ALA A 216 3.71 -10.25 -11.15
C ALA A 216 4.41 -9.82 -12.45
N ILE A 217 5.46 -8.99 -12.35
CA ILE A 217 6.27 -8.53 -13.49
C ILE A 217 6.94 -9.72 -14.19
N ASP A 218 7.52 -10.65 -13.43
CA ASP A 218 8.17 -11.84 -13.98
C ASP A 218 7.14 -12.77 -14.67
N ARG A 219 5.95 -12.94 -14.07
CA ARG A 219 4.82 -13.67 -14.68
C ARG A 219 4.41 -13.03 -16.01
N ASP A 220 4.20 -11.72 -16.04
CA ASP A 220 3.75 -11.00 -17.23
C ASP A 220 4.83 -10.97 -18.33
N ARG A 221 6.11 -10.99 -17.95
CA ARG A 221 7.23 -11.18 -18.89
C ARG A 221 7.22 -12.57 -19.49
N ALA A 222 7.02 -13.61 -18.68
CA ALA A 222 6.95 -15.00 -19.14
C ALA A 222 5.76 -15.24 -20.08
N LEU A 223 4.64 -14.56 -19.83
CA LEU A 223 3.44 -14.59 -20.69
C LEU A 223 3.54 -13.67 -21.92
N GLY A 224 4.63 -12.92 -22.09
CA GLY A 224 4.81 -12.00 -23.23
C GLY A 224 3.93 -10.74 -23.20
N LYS A 225 3.28 -10.44 -22.07
CA LYS A 225 2.45 -9.23 -21.89
C LYS A 225 3.29 -7.95 -21.85
N ILE A 226 4.54 -8.05 -21.40
CA ILE A 226 5.47 -6.91 -21.34
C ILE A 226 6.76 -7.14 -22.13
N SER A 227 7.25 -6.06 -22.74
CA SER A 227 8.51 -6.06 -23.48
C SER A 227 9.72 -6.21 -22.56
N HIS A 228 10.88 -6.59 -23.11
CA HIS A 228 12.11 -6.72 -22.35
C HIS A 228 12.54 -5.38 -21.72
N GLY A 229 12.39 -4.29 -22.49
CA GLY A 229 12.69 -2.95 -22.00
C GLY A 229 11.78 -2.52 -20.85
N ALA A 230 10.47 -2.80 -20.95
CA ALA A 230 9.52 -2.52 -19.87
C ALA A 230 9.85 -3.31 -18.59
N HIS A 231 10.16 -4.61 -18.72
CA HIS A 231 10.61 -5.45 -17.60
C HIS A 231 11.85 -4.87 -16.91
N ALA A 232 12.88 -4.50 -17.67
CA ALA A 232 14.10 -3.89 -17.12
C ALA A 232 13.84 -2.54 -16.43
N SER A 233 12.98 -1.69 -16.99
CA SER A 233 12.59 -0.41 -16.37
C SER A 233 11.86 -0.64 -15.05
N LEU A 234 10.91 -1.57 -15.01
CA LEU A 234 10.15 -1.91 -13.80
C LEU A 234 11.06 -2.51 -12.73
N GLN A 235 11.97 -3.41 -13.10
CA GLN A 235 12.96 -3.95 -12.17
C GLN A 235 13.86 -2.85 -11.57
N SER A 236 14.28 -1.87 -12.38
CA SER A 236 15.07 -0.73 -11.90
C SER A 236 14.31 0.10 -10.86
N VAL A 237 12.99 0.27 -11.01
CA VAL A 237 12.14 0.95 -10.01
C VAL A 237 12.14 0.19 -8.69
N LEU A 238 12.02 -1.14 -8.73
CA LEU A 238 12.01 -1.98 -7.53
C LEU A 238 13.37 -1.97 -6.81
N GLU A 239 14.47 -2.05 -7.56
CA GLU A 239 15.83 -1.98 -7.02
C GLU A 239 16.11 -0.62 -6.36
N LYS A 240 15.73 0.48 -7.03
CA LYS A 240 15.84 1.83 -6.47
C LYS A 240 15.03 1.98 -5.20
N THR A 241 13.78 1.49 -5.20
CA THR A 241 12.91 1.47 -4.01
C THR A 241 13.64 0.83 -2.82
N LEU A 242 14.16 -0.39 -2.98
CA LEU A 242 14.88 -1.11 -1.92
C LEU A 242 16.15 -0.38 -1.44
N SER A 243 16.88 0.28 -2.35
CA SER A 243 18.09 1.03 -2.02
C SER A 243 17.83 2.24 -1.12
N HIS A 244 16.63 2.80 -1.17
CA HIS A 244 16.24 3.98 -0.42
C HIS A 244 15.53 3.69 0.90
N LEU A 245 15.21 2.42 1.19
CA LEU A 245 14.65 2.01 2.48
C LEU A 245 15.71 2.05 3.60
N PRO A 246 15.29 2.11 4.88
CA PRO A 246 16.20 2.02 6.03
C PRO A 246 17.03 0.72 6.01
N GLN A 247 18.32 0.87 5.72
CA GLN A 247 19.24 -0.26 5.54
C GLN A 247 19.55 -1.02 6.84
N CYS A 248 19.16 -0.49 8.00
CA CYS A 248 19.25 -1.21 9.28
C CYS A 248 18.18 -2.32 9.41
N SER A 249 17.11 -2.28 8.61
CA SER A 249 16.04 -3.27 8.67
C SER A 249 16.49 -4.64 8.13
N LYS A 250 16.20 -5.71 8.90
CA LYS A 250 16.54 -7.09 8.52
C LYS A 250 15.85 -7.53 7.21
N SER A 251 14.57 -7.18 7.04
CA SER A 251 13.80 -7.53 5.84
C SER A 251 14.35 -6.87 4.59
N VAL A 252 14.78 -5.60 4.70
CA VAL A 252 15.38 -4.85 3.59
C VAL A 252 16.71 -5.49 3.16
N LYS A 253 17.57 -5.85 4.12
CA LYS A 253 18.84 -6.54 3.82
C LYS A 253 18.62 -7.86 3.09
N ALA A 254 17.74 -8.71 3.62
CA ALA A 254 17.49 -10.04 3.07
C ALA A 254 17.03 -9.98 1.60
N VAL A 255 16.08 -9.08 1.29
CA VAL A 255 15.55 -8.96 -0.08
C VAL A 255 16.55 -8.33 -1.03
N ARG A 256 17.33 -7.35 -0.58
CA ARG A 256 18.38 -6.75 -1.42
C ARG A 256 19.46 -7.77 -1.81
N ASP A 257 19.86 -8.63 -0.87
CA ASP A 257 20.86 -9.68 -1.13
C ASP A 257 20.31 -10.72 -2.13
N MET A 258 18.99 -10.99 -2.10
CA MET A 258 18.30 -11.82 -3.08
C MET A 258 18.21 -11.16 -4.47
N PHE A 259 17.93 -9.85 -4.56
CA PHE A 259 17.96 -9.12 -5.83
C PHE A 259 19.37 -9.13 -6.44
N SER A 260 20.38 -8.89 -5.60
CA SER A 260 21.79 -8.91 -6.03
C SER A 260 22.23 -10.29 -6.53
N SER A 261 21.76 -11.38 -5.90
CA SER A 261 22.07 -12.75 -6.32
C SER A 261 21.31 -13.19 -7.59
N LYS A 262 20.07 -12.71 -7.80
CA LYS A 262 19.33 -12.92 -9.05
C LYS A 262 19.97 -12.24 -10.25
N VAL A 263 20.53 -11.04 -10.08
CA VAL A 263 21.29 -10.35 -11.13
C VAL A 263 22.54 -11.15 -11.52
N LEU A 264 23.19 -11.81 -10.55
CA LEU A 264 24.34 -12.69 -10.81
C LEU A 264 23.95 -14.02 -11.47
N SER A 265 22.77 -14.57 -11.18
CA SER A 265 22.28 -15.82 -11.78
C SER A 265 21.63 -15.66 -13.15
N HIS A 266 21.17 -14.47 -13.54
CA HIS A 266 20.76 -14.20 -14.93
C HIS A 266 21.93 -14.25 -15.94
N GLY A 267 23.18 -14.39 -15.48
CA GLY A 267 24.32 -14.80 -16.31
C GLY A 267 24.50 -16.32 -16.48
N ALA A 268 23.77 -17.15 -15.72
CA ALA A 268 23.86 -18.60 -15.73
C ALA A 268 22.46 -19.22 -15.58
N GLY A 269 21.82 -19.52 -16.71
CA GLY A 269 20.43 -19.99 -16.75
C GLY A 269 20.15 -21.21 -15.86
N GLN A 270 19.34 -21.02 -14.82
CA GLN A 270 18.55 -22.06 -14.15
C GLN A 270 17.39 -21.43 -13.34
N PRO A 271 16.25 -22.14 -13.17
CA PRO A 271 15.02 -21.57 -12.62
C PRO A 271 15.04 -21.51 -11.08
N SER A 272 14.56 -20.40 -10.52
CA SER A 272 14.52 -20.14 -9.07
C SER A 272 13.29 -20.73 -8.37
N ILE A 273 13.54 -21.49 -7.30
CA ILE A 273 12.61 -22.10 -6.31
C ILE A 273 11.82 -21.02 -5.52
N PRO A 274 10.64 -21.35 -4.93
CA PRO A 274 9.67 -20.37 -4.45
C PRO A 274 10.16 -19.53 -3.27
N TYR A 275 9.71 -18.28 -3.24
CA TYR A 275 9.90 -17.34 -2.14
C TYR A 275 9.23 -17.85 -0.86
N PRO A 276 9.97 -18.00 0.27
CA PRO A 276 9.35 -18.09 1.58
C PRO A 276 8.98 -16.69 2.07
N LEU A 277 7.72 -16.55 2.52
CA LEU A 277 7.24 -15.43 3.34
C LEU A 277 7.44 -15.74 4.82
#